data_AF-G5C1Y5-F1
#
_entry.id   AF-G5C1Y5-F1
#
_cell.length_a   1.000
_cell.length_b   1.000
_cell.length_c   1.000
_cell.angle_alpha   90.00
_cell.angle_beta   90.00
_cell.angle_gamma   90.00
#
_symmetry.space_group_name_H-M   'P 1'
#
loop_
_entity.id
_entity.type
_entity.pdbx_description
1 polymer ?
#
loop_
_entity_poly.entity_id
_entity_poly.type
_entity_poly.pdbx_seq_one_letter_code
_entity_poly.pdbx_strand_id
1 'polypeptide(L)'
;MNVNDLKLGLSKAGREHWLQFWNELEEAQQVELYAELQAMNFEELNFLFQKAIEGFNQSTHQEKVDARMKPVPLEVLGSATRDQNQLQSWESEELFQISQNKLAVLLLAGGQGTRLGIPQRNV
;
A
#
# COMPACT_ATOMS: atom_id res chain seq x y z
N MET A 1 -10.53 -4.49 -28.62
CA MET A 1 -10.95 -4.67 -27.22
C MET A 1 -11.99 -5.77 -27.17
N ASN A 2 -11.79 -6.82 -26.38
CA ASN A 2 -12.84 -7.80 -26.13
C ASN A 2 -13.61 -7.40 -24.87
N VAL A 3 -14.62 -6.55 -25.05
CA VAL A 3 -15.46 -6.06 -23.95
C VAL A 3 -16.35 -7.18 -23.37
N ASN A 4 -16.69 -8.19 -24.18
CA ASN A 4 -17.51 -9.31 -23.73
C ASN A 4 -16.77 -10.19 -22.72
N ASP A 5 -15.49 -10.48 -22.97
CA ASP A 5 -14.65 -11.24 -22.03
C ASP A 5 -14.45 -10.47 -20.72
N LEU A 6 -14.21 -9.15 -20.81
CA LEU A 6 -14.08 -8.28 -19.65
C LEU A 6 -15.37 -8.24 -18.82
N LYS A 7 -16.53 -8.11 -19.49
CA LYS A 7 -17.84 -8.15 -18.84
C LYS A 7 -18.08 -9.48 -18.13
N LEU A 8 -17.70 -10.60 -18.74
CA LEU A 8 -17.81 -11.93 -18.12
C LEU A 8 -16.89 -12.06 -16.89
N GLY A 9 -15.66 -11.55 -16.96
CA GLY A 9 -14.74 -11.52 -15.82
C GLY A 9 -15.29 -10.70 -14.65
N LEU A 10 -15.79 -9.49 -14.94
CA LEU A 10 -16.43 -8.62 -13.95
C LEU A 10 -17.70 -9.24 -13.36
N SER A 11 -18.48 -9.95 -14.19
CA SER A 11 -19.68 -10.69 -13.76
C SER A 11 -19.36 -11.74 -12.71
N LYS A 12 -18.36 -12.59 -12.97
CA LYS A 12 -17.89 -13.59 -12.02
C LYS A 12 -17.38 -12.97 -10.71
N ALA A 13 -16.79 -11.79 -10.79
CA ALA A 13 -16.31 -11.04 -9.64
C ALA A 13 -17.41 -10.20 -8.93
N GLY A 14 -18.66 -10.18 -9.44
CA GLY A 14 -19.74 -9.36 -8.88
C GLY A 14 -19.58 -7.85 -9.08
N ARG A 15 -18.80 -7.43 -10.09
CA ARG A 15 -18.42 -6.03 -10.36
C ARG A 15 -18.96 -5.49 -11.70
N GLU A 16 -20.06 -6.05 -12.20
CA GLU A 16 -20.66 -5.63 -13.49
C GLU A 16 -21.00 -4.13 -13.57
N HIS A 17 -21.30 -3.52 -12.42
CA HIS A 17 -21.63 -2.10 -12.31
C HIS A 17 -20.51 -1.16 -12.80
N TRP A 18 -19.26 -1.63 -12.91
CA TRP A 18 -18.15 -0.83 -13.45
C TRP A 18 -18.30 -0.52 -14.95
N LEU A 19 -19.11 -1.28 -15.68
CA LEU A 19 -19.42 -1.04 -17.10
C LEU A 19 -20.80 -0.41 -17.31
N GLN A 20 -21.48 0.07 -16.25
CA GLN A 20 -22.85 0.60 -16.34
C GLN A 20 -22.96 1.75 -17.35
N PHE A 21 -21.99 2.65 -17.40
CA PHE A 21 -21.97 3.84 -18.26
C PHE A 21 -21.12 3.65 -19.53
N TRP A 22 -20.72 2.42 -19.86
CA TRP A 22 -19.80 2.14 -20.97
C TRP A 22 -20.25 2.77 -22.30
N ASN A 23 -21.56 2.74 -22.58
CA ASN A 23 -22.13 3.27 -23.82
C ASN A 23 -22.21 4.82 -23.86
N GLU A 24 -21.98 5.49 -22.73
CA GLU A 24 -21.97 6.95 -22.62
C GLU A 24 -20.53 7.51 -22.73
N LEU A 25 -19.52 6.65 -22.74
CA LEU A 25 -18.11 7.01 -22.85
C LEU A 25 -17.69 7.25 -24.30
N GLU A 26 -16.82 8.24 -24.50
CA GLU A 26 -16.10 8.44 -25.76
C GLU A 26 -15.12 7.26 -26.02
N GLU A 27 -14.75 7.03 -27.29
CA GLU A 27 -13.84 5.94 -27.64
C GLU A 27 -12.51 6.00 -26.87
N ALA A 28 -11.96 7.20 -26.65
CA ALA A 28 -10.73 7.38 -25.86
C ALA A 28 -10.91 6.97 -24.39
N GLN A 29 -12.05 7.29 -23.79
CA GLN A 29 -12.38 6.95 -22.40
C GLN A 29 -12.64 5.44 -22.25
N GLN A 30 -13.28 4.82 -23.23
CA GLN A 30 -13.43 3.36 -23.30
C GLN A 30 -12.07 2.68 -23.35
N VAL A 31 -11.13 3.22 -24.14
CA VAL A 31 -9.77 2.68 -24.24
C VAL A 31 -9.03 2.72 -22.92
N GLU A 32 -9.08 3.86 -22.23
CA GLU A 32 -8.44 4.08 -20.94
C GLU A 32 -9.01 3.14 -19.87
N LEU A 33 -10.34 3.12 -19.71
CA LEU A 33 -11.02 2.27 -18.74
C LEU A 33 -10.77 0.78 -19.00
N TYR A 34 -10.76 0.36 -20.28
CA TYR A 34 -10.45 -1.03 -20.63
C TYR A 34 -9.04 -1.43 -20.19
N ALA A 35 -8.04 -0.56 -20.42
CA ALA A 35 -6.66 -0.83 -20.07
C ALA A 35 -6.47 -0.91 -18.54
N GLU A 36 -7.11 0.00 -17.80
CA GLU A 36 -7.09 0.00 -16.33
C GLU A 36 -7.71 -1.29 -15.77
N LEU A 37 -8.90 -1.67 -16.25
CA LEU A 37 -9.59 -2.87 -15.80
C LEU A 37 -8.85 -4.17 -16.15
N GLN A 38 -8.17 -4.23 -17.30
CA GLN A 38 -7.35 -5.38 -17.69
C GLN A 38 -6.11 -5.55 -16.81
N ALA A 39 -5.56 -4.46 -16.26
CA ALA A 39 -4.41 -4.51 -15.38
C ALA A 39 -4.75 -4.98 -13.95
N MET A 40 -6.04 -5.05 -13.59
CA MET A 40 -6.50 -5.45 -12.27
C MET A 40 -6.72 -6.96 -12.15
N ASN A 41 -6.41 -7.50 -10.98
CA ASN A 41 -6.80 -8.86 -10.59
C ASN A 41 -8.06 -8.83 -9.72
N PHE A 42 -9.23 -9.09 -10.31
CA PHE A 42 -10.51 -9.00 -9.60
C PHE A 42 -10.68 -10.03 -8.48
N GLU A 43 -10.12 -11.24 -8.64
CA GLU A 43 -10.19 -12.28 -7.62
C GLU A 43 -9.39 -11.89 -6.38
N GLU A 44 -8.19 -11.36 -6.57
CA GLU A 44 -7.34 -10.86 -5.49
C GLU A 44 -7.99 -9.68 -4.77
N LEU A 45 -8.54 -8.71 -5.51
CA LEU A 45 -9.25 -7.57 -4.92
C LEU A 45 -10.43 -8.02 -4.03
N ASN A 46 -11.23 -8.98 -4.51
CA ASN A 46 -12.35 -9.51 -3.74
C ASN A 46 -11.86 -10.28 -2.49
N PHE A 47 -10.81 -11.08 -2.61
CA PHE A 47 -10.21 -11.78 -1.48
C PHE A 47 -9.67 -10.81 -0.41
N LEU A 48 -8.92 -9.79 -0.82
CA LEU A 48 -8.40 -8.76 0.08
C LEU A 48 -9.52 -8.01 0.79
N PHE A 49 -10.59 -7.67 0.06
CA PHE A 49 -11.76 -7.01 0.61
C PHE A 49 -12.46 -7.89 1.67
N GLN A 50 -12.73 -9.17 1.35
CA GLN A 50 -13.36 -10.10 2.30
C GLN A 50 -12.52 -10.23 3.57
N LYS A 51 -11.21 -10.45 3.43
CA LYS A 51 -10.29 -10.55 4.57
C LYS A 51 -10.27 -9.29 5.44
N ALA A 52 -10.30 -8.11 4.83
CA ALA A 52 -10.33 -6.85 5.55
C ALA A 52 -11.62 -6.70 6.38
N ILE A 53 -12.77 -7.01 5.79
CA ILE A 53 -14.08 -6.95 6.47
C ILE A 53 -14.18 -8.01 7.57
N GLU A 54 -13.75 -9.24 7.32
CA GLU A 54 -13.73 -10.31 8.31
C GLU A 54 -12.83 -9.96 9.50
N GLY A 55 -11.63 -9.44 9.24
CA GLY A 55 -10.70 -9.01 10.29
C GLY A 55 -11.28 -7.93 11.20
N PHE A 56 -12.02 -6.97 10.62
CA PHE A 56 -12.73 -5.95 11.41
C PHE A 56 -13.80 -6.59 12.31
N ASN A 57 -14.65 -7.46 11.75
CA ASN A 57 -15.73 -8.13 12.49
C ASN A 57 -15.23 -9.09 13.57
N GLN A 58 -14.04 -9.66 13.42
CA GLN A 58 -13.43 -10.53 14.45
C GLN A 58 -12.78 -9.69 15.56
N SER A 59 -12.20 -8.53 15.22
CA SER A 59 -11.54 -7.64 16.19
C SER A 59 -12.48 -7.01 17.22
N THR A 60 -13.78 -6.92 16.93
CA THR A 60 -14.80 -6.43 17.86
C THR A 60 -15.15 -7.44 18.97
N HIS A 61 -14.81 -8.71 18.81
CA HIS A 61 -15.15 -9.80 19.74
C HIS A 61 -13.95 -10.43 20.46
N GLN A 62 -12.72 -10.07 20.09
CA GLN A 62 -11.49 -10.58 20.70
C GLN A 62 -10.92 -9.61 21.74
N GLU A 63 -10.21 -10.14 22.75
CA GLU A 63 -9.40 -9.33 23.67
C GLU A 63 -8.45 -8.44 22.86
N LYS A 64 -8.43 -7.13 23.18
CA LYS A 64 -7.55 -6.17 22.53
C LYS A 64 -6.11 -6.66 22.65
N VAL A 65 -5.47 -6.93 21.52
CA VAL A 65 -4.08 -7.43 21.45
C VAL A 65 -3.11 -6.53 22.24
N ASP A 66 -3.42 -5.23 22.27
CA ASP A 66 -2.71 -4.21 23.05
C ASP A 66 -2.56 -4.55 24.53
N ALA A 67 -3.53 -5.26 25.13
CA ALA A 67 -3.50 -5.66 26.53
C ALA A 67 -2.33 -6.62 26.86
N ARG A 68 -1.77 -7.28 25.85
CA ARG A 68 -0.64 -8.22 25.97
C ARG A 68 0.70 -7.62 25.52
N MET A 69 0.70 -6.41 24.97
CA MET A 69 1.93 -5.77 24.51
C MET A 69 2.85 -5.41 25.69
N LYS A 70 4.15 -5.62 25.51
CA LYS A 70 5.20 -5.23 26.44
C LYS A 70 6.24 -4.37 25.72
N PRO A 71 7.01 -3.54 26.43
CA PRO A 71 8.13 -2.82 25.83
C PRO A 71 9.12 -3.77 25.15
N VAL A 72 9.81 -3.26 24.13
CA VAL A 72 10.93 -3.99 23.53
C VAL A 72 12.05 -4.17 24.56
N PRO A 73 12.79 -5.30 24.55
CA PRO A 73 13.92 -5.51 25.43
C PRO A 73 14.99 -4.41 25.27
N LEU A 74 15.73 -4.10 26.34
CA LEU A 74 16.73 -3.02 26.31
C LEU A 74 17.94 -3.39 25.45
N GLU A 75 18.22 -4.67 25.30
CA GLU A 75 19.35 -5.21 24.56
C GLU A 75 19.26 -4.94 23.05
N VAL A 76 18.05 -4.66 22.54
CA VAL A 76 17.79 -4.31 21.13
C VAL A 76 17.54 -2.82 20.92
N LEU A 77 17.70 -1.99 21.97
CA LEU A 77 17.33 -0.58 21.98
C LEU A 77 18.57 0.32 22.08
N GLY A 78 19.07 0.82 20.95
CA GLY A 78 20.06 1.89 20.90
C GLY A 78 19.45 3.28 21.11
N SER A 79 20.18 4.19 21.77
CA SER A 79 19.71 5.54 22.08
C SER A 79 20.82 6.57 21.90
N ALA A 80 20.58 7.55 21.00
CA ALA A 80 21.54 8.63 20.77
C ALA A 80 21.81 9.51 22.01
N THR A 81 20.88 9.58 22.96
CA THR A 81 21.05 10.33 24.22
C THR A 81 21.72 9.52 25.33
N ARG A 82 21.47 8.20 25.44
CA ARG A 82 22.06 7.37 26.50
C ARG A 82 23.40 6.76 26.10
N ASP A 83 23.59 6.45 24.83
CA ASP A 83 24.74 5.71 24.30
C ASP A 83 25.74 6.64 23.58
N GLN A 84 25.92 7.86 24.08
CA GLN A 84 26.78 8.89 23.46
C GLN A 84 28.20 8.39 23.18
N ASN A 85 28.74 7.54 24.05
CA ASN A 85 30.07 6.96 23.90
C ASN A 85 30.19 5.99 22.71
N GLN A 86 29.06 5.51 22.16
CA GLN A 86 29.04 4.58 21.01
C GLN A 86 28.78 5.29 19.68
N LEU A 87 28.28 6.53 19.70
CA LEU A 87 27.88 7.27 18.49
C LEU A 87 28.99 7.36 17.44
N GLN A 88 30.22 7.70 17.87
CA GLN A 88 31.35 7.84 16.96
C GLN A 88 31.70 6.53 16.25
N SER A 89 31.54 5.39 16.95
CA SER A 89 31.77 4.08 16.36
C SER A 89 30.69 3.74 15.33
N TRP A 90 29.43 4.10 15.59
CA TRP A 90 28.33 3.87 14.66
C TRP A 90 28.47 4.72 13.39
N GLU A 91 28.82 5.99 13.54
CA GLU A 91 29.05 6.90 12.40
C GLU A 91 30.22 6.44 11.53
N SER A 92 31.32 5.99 12.15
CA SER A 92 32.47 5.47 11.41
C SER A 92 32.13 4.23 10.59
N GLU A 93 31.32 3.32 11.16
CA GLU A 93 30.85 2.12 10.47
C GLU A 93 29.89 2.48 9.33
N GLU A 94 28.95 3.41 9.56
CA GLU A 94 28.04 3.90 8.52
C GLU A 94 28.82 4.45 7.31
N LEU A 95 29.75 5.37 7.54
CA LEU A 95 30.57 5.97 6.48
C LEU A 95 31.41 4.92 5.76
N PHE A 96 31.90 3.91 6.49
CA PHE A 96 32.56 2.78 5.86
C PHE A 96 31.61 2.02 4.93
N GLN A 97 30.40 1.65 5.37
CA GLN A 97 29.44 0.94 4.52
C GLN A 97 29.02 1.77 3.29
N ILE A 98 28.88 3.09 3.44
CA ILE A 98 28.65 4.03 2.32
C ILE A 98 29.83 3.97 1.35
N SER A 99 31.07 4.05 1.85
CA SER A 99 32.27 3.99 1.00
C SER A 99 32.38 2.68 0.21
N GLN A 100 31.80 1.59 0.72
CA GLN A 100 31.77 0.28 0.09
C GLN A 100 30.59 0.11 -0.89
N ASN A 101 29.78 1.15 -1.13
CA ASN A 101 28.56 1.10 -1.94
C ASN A 101 27.54 0.05 -1.43
N LYS A 102 27.48 -0.16 -0.11
CA LYS A 102 26.59 -1.16 0.52
C LYS A 102 25.31 -0.55 1.10
N LEU A 103 25.12 0.76 0.97
CA LEU A 103 23.98 1.49 1.50
C LEU A 103 23.08 1.98 0.36
N ALA A 104 21.76 1.79 0.54
CA ALA A 104 20.72 2.33 -0.32
C ALA A 104 19.60 2.91 0.54
N VAL A 105 18.84 3.85 -0.01
CA VAL A 105 17.71 4.50 0.67
C VAL A 105 16.42 4.16 -0.07
N LEU A 106 15.40 3.71 0.67
CA LEU A 106 14.04 3.53 0.17
C LEU A 106 13.17 4.68 0.69
N LEU A 107 12.85 5.65 -0.17
CA LEU A 107 11.95 6.75 0.17
C LEU A 107 10.48 6.33 -0.07
N LEU A 108 9.70 6.26 1.01
CA LEU A 108 8.25 6.04 0.95
C LEU A 108 7.51 7.37 0.73
N ALA A 109 7.36 7.78 -0.53
CA ALA A 109 6.72 9.06 -0.92
C ALA A 109 5.45 8.90 -1.78
N GLY A 110 4.76 7.75 -1.70
CA GLY A 110 3.57 7.46 -2.51
C GLY A 110 2.25 8.07 -2.02
N GLY A 111 2.27 8.88 -0.96
CA GLY A 111 1.05 9.48 -0.41
C GLY A 111 0.49 10.58 -1.30
N GLN A 112 -0.83 10.58 -1.52
CA GLN A 112 -1.53 11.58 -2.35
C GLN A 112 -1.48 13.03 -1.83
N GLY A 113 -1.04 13.26 -0.59
CA GLY A 113 -0.91 14.62 -0.04
C GLY A 113 -2.21 15.39 0.15
N THR A 114 -3.39 14.74 0.13
CA THR A 114 -4.71 15.39 0.18
C THR A 114 -4.90 16.33 1.38
N ARG A 115 -4.29 16.03 2.53
CA ARG A 115 -4.33 16.91 3.72
C ARG A 115 -3.60 18.24 3.54
N LEU A 116 -2.71 18.35 2.55
CA LEU A 116 -1.95 19.57 2.28
C LEU A 116 -2.76 20.61 1.48
N GLY A 117 -3.92 20.23 0.93
CA GLY A 117 -4.79 21.15 0.19
C GLY A 117 -4.21 21.69 -1.12
N ILE A 118 -3.14 21.07 -1.63
CA ILE A 118 -2.53 21.43 -2.91
C ILE A 118 -3.38 20.81 -4.02
N PRO A 119 -3.75 21.57 -5.08
CA PRO A 119 -4.49 21.01 -6.20
C PRO A 119 -3.71 19.88 -6.84
N GLN A 120 -4.38 18.75 -7.11
CA GLN A 120 -3.79 17.66 -7.86
C GLN A 120 -3.41 18.20 -9.24
N ARG A 121 -2.11 18.21 -9.54
CA ARG A 121 -1.62 18.52 -10.87
C ARG A 121 -1.96 17.29 -11.71
N ASN A 122 -2.90 17.43 -12.65
CA ASN A 122 -3.08 16.42 -13.68
C ASN A 122 -1.75 16.34 -14.45
N VAL A 123 -1.09 15.19 -14.38
CA VAL A 123 0.10 14.84 -15.18
C VAL A 123 -0.37 14.01 -16.36
#